data_AF-A0A2E1WJJ5-F1
#
_entry.id   AF-A0A2E1WJJ5-F1
#
_cell.length_a   1.000
_cell.length_b   1.000
_cell.length_c   1.000
_cell.angle_alpha   90.00
_cell.angle_beta   90.00
_cell.angle_gamma   90.00
#
_symmetry.space_group_name_H-M   'P 1'
#
loop_
_entity.id
_entity.type
_entity.pdbx_description
1 polymer ?
#
loop_
_entity_poly.entity_id
_entity_poly.type
_entity_poly.pdbx_seq_one_letter_code
_entity_poly.pdbx_strand_id
1 'polypeptide(L)'
;MRYAESAVQRDSDLTESRTRLLRLIGPQALVEASATVSAFEGLNRIADATGIQLDAGLADESADFRNDLGINSYAGAVNTKSNGSPDRADSVLGIFR
;
A
#
# COMPACT_ATOMS: atom_id res chain seq x y z
N MET A 1 -4.88 10.86 -8.64
CA MET A 1 -4.52 9.44 -8.46
C MET A 1 -3.71 8.89 -9.63
N ARG A 2 -4.16 8.98 -10.90
CA ARG A 2 -3.46 8.40 -12.08
C ARG A 2 -1.94 8.60 -12.14
N TYR A 3 -1.41 9.81 -11.89
CA TYR A 3 0.04 10.03 -11.90
C TYR A 3 0.79 9.15 -10.90
N ALA A 4 0.29 9.04 -9.67
CA ALA A 4 0.89 8.20 -8.64
C ALA A 4 0.81 6.72 -8.99
N GLU A 5 -0.35 6.26 -9.49
CA GLU A 5 -0.54 4.88 -9.95
C GLU A 5 0.42 4.52 -11.08
N SER A 6 0.49 5.35 -12.13
CA SER A 6 1.39 5.16 -13.27
C SER A 6 2.86 5.19 -12.85
N ALA A 7 3.23 6.04 -11.89
CA ALA A 7 4.60 6.12 -11.37
C ALA A 7 5.00 4.85 -10.60
N VAL A 8 4.09 4.30 -9.80
CA VAL A 8 4.32 3.06 -9.03
C VAL A 8 4.31 1.83 -9.96
N GLN A 9 3.33 1.72 -10.85
CA GLN A 9 3.20 0.59 -11.78
C GLN A 9 4.23 0.61 -12.91
N ARG A 10 4.90 1.75 -13.12
CA ARG A 10 5.82 1.99 -14.24
C ARG A 10 5.15 1.71 -15.59
N ASP A 11 3.89 2.12 -15.72
CA ASP A 11 3.11 1.94 -16.94
C ASP A 11 3.41 3.03 -17.99
N SER A 12 2.90 2.85 -19.21
CA SER A 12 3.13 3.77 -20.33
C SER A 12 2.53 5.16 -20.13
N ASP A 13 1.59 5.32 -19.21
CA ASP A 13 0.80 6.55 -19.04
C ASP A 13 1.51 7.58 -18.15
N LEU A 14 2.68 7.24 -17.60
CA LEU A 14 3.42 8.14 -16.70
C LEU A 14 3.71 9.51 -17.35
N THR A 15 4.12 9.54 -18.62
CA THR A 15 4.44 10.79 -19.31
C THR A 15 3.21 11.68 -19.50
N GLU A 16 2.09 11.10 -19.90
CA GLU A 16 0.84 11.82 -20.12
C GLU A 16 0.27 12.32 -18.79
N SER A 17 0.18 11.44 -17.79
CA SER A 17 -0.36 11.78 -16.47
C SER A 17 0.48 12.84 -15.75
N ARG A 18 1.82 12.79 -15.88
CA ARG A 18 2.72 13.84 -15.40
C ARG A 18 2.45 15.18 -16.06
N THR A 19 2.31 15.19 -17.40
CA THR A 19 2.04 16.42 -18.17
C THR A 19 0.68 17.01 -17.81
N ARG A 20 -0.33 16.16 -17.64
CA ARG A 20 -1.65 16.59 -17.18
C ARG A 20 -1.59 17.18 -15.78
N LEU A 21 -0.90 16.51 -14.85
CA LEU A 21 -0.76 17.00 -13.48
C LEU A 21 -0.03 18.34 -13.44
N LEU A 22 1.08 18.48 -14.18
CA LEU A 22 1.84 19.73 -14.30
C LEU A 22 0.94 20.92 -14.71
N ARG A 23 0.06 20.71 -15.70
CA ARG A 23 -0.86 21.76 -16.17
C ARG A 23 -1.92 22.15 -15.14
N LEU A 24 -2.35 21.22 -14.29
CA LEU A 24 -3.43 21.44 -13.33
C LEU A 24 -2.95 22.12 -12.05
N ILE A 25 -1.79 21.70 -11.52
CA ILE A 25 -1.33 22.11 -10.19
C ILE A 25 0.01 22.86 -10.20
N GLY A 26 0.64 22.99 -11.38
CA GLY A 26 1.91 23.68 -11.53
C GLY A 26 3.13 22.85 -11.11
N PRO A 27 4.33 23.39 -11.34
CA PRO A 27 5.59 22.66 -11.17
C PRO A 27 5.92 22.34 -9.71
N GLN A 28 5.67 23.24 -8.76
CA GLN A 28 5.97 23.00 -7.34
C GLN A 28 5.13 21.83 -6.79
N ALA A 29 3.82 21.85 -7.03
CA ALA A 29 2.95 20.79 -6.56
C ALA A 29 3.22 19.44 -7.27
N LEU A 30 3.71 19.45 -8.52
CA LEU A 30 4.21 18.24 -9.17
C LEU A 30 5.46 17.69 -8.46
N VAL A 31 6.39 18.56 -8.04
CA VAL A 31 7.58 18.14 -7.27
C VAL A 31 7.17 17.50 -5.96
N GLU A 32 6.24 18.12 -5.22
CA GLU A 32 5.72 17.56 -3.97
C GLU A 32 5.06 16.19 -4.20
N ALA A 33 4.18 16.07 -5.20
CA ALA A 33 3.56 14.79 -5.54
C ALA A 33 4.60 13.71 -5.90
N SER A 34 5.65 14.08 -6.64
CA SER A 34 6.73 13.16 -7.01
C SER A 34 7.57 12.74 -5.81
N ALA A 35 7.83 13.67 -4.88
CA ALA A 35 8.53 13.39 -3.64
C ALA A 35 7.73 12.43 -2.75
N THR A 36 6.42 12.63 -2.63
CA THR A 36 5.53 11.72 -1.90
C THR A 36 5.57 10.32 -2.48
N VAL A 37 5.36 10.16 -3.80
CA VAL A 37 5.42 8.84 -4.46
C VAL A 37 6.77 8.18 -4.21
N SER A 38 7.86 8.92 -4.37
CA SER A 38 9.22 8.39 -4.20
C SER A 38 9.52 7.96 -2.76
N ALA A 39 9.00 8.70 -1.77
CA ALA A 39 9.17 8.36 -0.36
C ALA A 39 8.49 7.02 -0.03
N PHE A 40 7.24 6.83 -0.44
CA PHE A 40 6.52 5.57 -0.19
C PHE A 40 7.13 4.38 -0.96
N GLU A 41 7.55 4.58 -2.20
CA GLU A 41 8.29 3.55 -2.95
C GLU A 41 9.62 3.18 -2.29
N GLY A 42 10.30 4.15 -1.65
CA GLY A 42 11.47 3.89 -0.82
C GLY A 42 11.15 3.02 0.39
N LEU A 43 10.08 3.35 1.12
CA LEU A 43 9.62 2.58 2.27
C LEU A 43 9.22 1.15 1.89
N ASN A 44 8.50 0.97 0.78
CA ASN A 44 8.12 -0.35 0.27
C ASN A 44 9.37 -1.20 0.00
N ARG A 45 10.36 -0.65 -0.71
CA ARG A 45 11.63 -1.37 -0.97
C ARG A 45 12.40 -1.72 0.29
N ILE A 46 12.40 -0.86 1.30
CA ILE A 46 13.03 -1.14 2.60
C ILE A 46 12.28 -2.27 3.32
N ALA A 47 10.94 -2.23 3.34
CA ALA A 47 10.12 -3.28 3.95
C ALA A 47 10.34 -4.63 3.27
N ASP A 48 10.34 -4.65 1.94
CA ASP A 48 10.60 -5.85 1.13
C ASP A 48 12.01 -6.41 1.39
N ALA A 49 13.03 -5.54 1.45
CA ALA A 49 14.41 -5.96 1.69
C ALA A 49 14.67 -6.46 3.11
N THR A 50 13.94 -5.93 4.09
CA THR A 50 14.10 -6.30 5.52
C THR A 50 13.21 -7.46 5.94
N GLY A 51 12.17 -7.78 5.16
CA GLY A 51 11.20 -8.80 5.50
C GLY A 51 10.31 -8.41 6.68
N ILE A 52 10.02 -7.10 6.86
CA ILE A 52 9.13 -6.64 7.92
C ILE A 52 7.77 -7.34 7.79
N GLN A 53 7.32 -7.91 8.90
CA GLN A 53 6.05 -8.62 8.99
C GLN A 53 4.98 -7.73 9.61
N LEU A 54 3.72 -8.01 9.31
CA LEU A 54 2.64 -7.57 10.18
C LEU A 54 2.78 -8.24 11.55
N ASP A 55 2.34 -7.54 12.59
CA ASP A 55 2.09 -8.17 13.88
C ASP A 55 1.09 -9.32 13.73
N ALA A 56 1.26 -10.40 14.49
CA ALA A 56 0.45 -11.61 14.34
C ALA A 56 -1.04 -11.34 14.54
N GLY A 57 -1.43 -10.53 15.54
CA GLY A 57 -2.82 -10.19 15.79
C GLY A 57 -3.41 -9.41 14.62
N LEU A 58 -2.67 -8.42 14.11
CA LEU A 58 -3.08 -7.65 12.94
C LEU A 58 -3.13 -8.51 11.66
N ALA A 59 -2.21 -9.46 11.50
CA ALA A 59 -2.16 -10.37 10.36
C ALA A 59 -3.42 -11.26 10.31
N ASP A 60 -3.91 -11.72 11.45
CA ASP A 60 -5.10 -12.56 11.53
C ASP A 60 -6.38 -11.71 11.44
N GLU A 61 -6.47 -10.60 12.16
CA GLU A 61 -7.64 -9.71 12.14
C GLU A 61 -7.92 -9.10 10.76
N SER A 62 -6.87 -8.77 9.99
CA SER A 62 -7.02 -8.18 8.66
C SER A 62 -6.99 -9.18 7.51
N ALA A 63 -7.01 -10.50 7.78
CA ALA A 63 -6.92 -11.53 6.75
C ALA A 63 -8.00 -11.40 5.66
N ASP A 64 -9.26 -11.26 6.06
CA ASP A 64 -10.40 -11.15 5.14
C ASP A 64 -10.28 -9.88 4.29
N PHE A 65 -9.98 -8.73 4.90
CA PHE A 65 -9.83 -7.46 4.20
C PHE A 65 -8.65 -7.45 3.22
N ARG A 66 -7.51 -8.05 3.60
CA ARG A 66 -6.35 -8.17 2.68
C ARG A 66 -6.68 -9.06 1.49
N ASN A 67 -7.49 -10.09 1.69
CA ASN A 67 -7.97 -10.94 0.61
C ASN A 67 -8.91 -10.17 -0.33
N ASP A 68 -9.93 -9.51 0.22
CA ASP A 68 -10.95 -8.80 -0.55
C ASP A 68 -10.38 -7.61 -1.35
N LEU A 69 -9.36 -6.95 -0.81
CA LEU A 69 -8.65 -5.87 -1.52
C LEU A 69 -7.54 -6.37 -2.46
N GLY A 70 -7.29 -7.68 -2.55
CA GLY A 70 -6.20 -8.23 -3.35
C GLY A 70 -4.80 -7.87 -2.85
N ILE A 71 -4.66 -7.45 -1.58
CA ILE A 71 -3.37 -7.08 -0.98
C ILE A 71 -2.42 -8.28 -0.97
N ASN A 72 -2.96 -9.49 -0.85
CA ASN A 72 -2.19 -10.73 -0.90
C ASN A 72 -1.45 -10.96 -2.23
N SER A 73 -1.80 -10.23 -3.30
CA SER A 73 -1.12 -10.32 -4.60
C SER A 73 0.14 -9.45 -4.72
N TYR A 74 0.41 -8.57 -3.75
CA TYR A 74 1.63 -7.76 -3.76
C TYR A 74 2.84 -8.55 -3.25
N ALA A 75 4.02 -8.24 -3.78
CA ALA A 75 5.26 -8.95 -3.49
C ALA A 75 5.58 -9.02 -1.98
N GLY A 76 5.39 -7.91 -1.24
CA GLY A 76 5.66 -7.86 0.20
C GLY A 76 4.74 -8.73 1.06
N ALA A 77 3.61 -9.23 0.53
CA ALA A 77 2.69 -10.09 1.28
C ALA A 77 3.38 -11.38 1.78
N VAL A 78 4.40 -11.87 1.06
CA VAL A 78 5.17 -13.07 1.42
C VAL A 78 5.94 -12.93 2.74
N ASN A 79 6.17 -11.69 3.19
CA ASN A 79 6.89 -11.42 4.44
C ASN A 79 6.01 -11.69 5.65
N THR A 80 4.68 -11.61 5.53
CA THR A 80 3.76 -11.85 6.64
C THR A 80 3.43 -13.33 6.75
N LYS A 81 3.79 -13.94 7.88
CA LYS A 81 3.42 -15.33 8.19
C LYS A 81 2.19 -15.34 9.09
N SER A 82 1.12 -16.05 8.71
CA SER A 82 0.02 -16.32 9.63
C SER A 82 0.45 -17.41 10.61
N ASN A 83 0.24 -17.18 11.91
CA ASN A 83 0.60 -18.12 12.97
C ASN A 83 -0.55 -19.07 13.36
N GLY A 84 -1.66 -19.07 12.62
CA GLY A 84 -2.79 -19.95 12.86
C GLY A 84 -3.85 -19.38 13.82
N SER A 85 -4.95 -20.13 13.89
CA SER A 85 -6.36 -19.72 13.96
C SER A 85 -6.77 -18.38 14.58
N PRO A 86 -7.70 -17.66 13.91
CA PRO A 86 -8.31 -16.46 14.45
C PRO A 86 -9.19 -16.84 15.65
N ASP A 87 -8.78 -16.45 16.85
CA ASP A 87 -9.72 -16.33 17.96
C ASP A 87 -10.50 -15.04 17.74
N ARG A 88 -11.41 -15.07 16.76
CA ARG A 88 -12.19 -13.91 16.34
C ARG A 88 -13.14 -13.56 17.48
N ALA A 89 -13.07 -12.34 17.99
CA ALA A 89 -14.24 -11.75 18.64
C ALA A 89 -15.35 -11.66 17.58
N ASP A 90 -16.49 -12.33 17.80
CA ASP A 90 -17.61 -12.51 16.86
C ASP A 90 -18.13 -11.23 16.17
N SER A 91 -17.72 -10.05 16.64
CA SER A 91 -18.09 -8.76 16.09
C SER A 91 -17.11 -7.66 16.51
N VAL A 92 -16.82 -6.72 15.60
CA VAL A 92 -16.08 -5.47 15.89
C VAL A 92 -16.76 -4.63 16.99
N LEU A 93 -18.06 -4.85 17.22
CA LEU A 93 -18.83 -4.22 18.30
C LEU A 93 -18.54 -4.81 19.68
N GLY A 94 -17.86 -5.96 19.76
CA GLY A 94 -17.45 -6.59 21.02
C GLY A 94 -16.24 -5.91 21.68
N ILE A 95 -15.50 -5.08 20.95
CA ILE A 95 -14.29 -4.38 21.44
C ILE A 95 -14.66 -3.16 22.32
N PHE A 96 -15.87 -2.60 22.14
CA PHE A 96 -16.31 -1.38 22.80
C PHE A 96 -17.35 -1.60 23.91
N ARG A 97 -17.38 -2.77 24.55
CA ARG A 97 -18.29 -3.07 25.65
C ARG A 97 -17.54 -3.44 26.92
#